data_AF-A0A660PXD2-F1
#
_entry.id   AF-A0A660PXD2-F1
#
_cell.length_a   1.000
_cell.length_b   1.000
_cell.length_c   1.000
_cell.angle_alpha   90.00
_cell.angle_beta   90.00
_cell.angle_gamma   90.00
#
_symmetry.space_group_name_H-M   'P 1'
#
loop_
_entity.id
_entity.type
_entity.pdbx_description
1 polymer ?
#
loop_
_entity_poly.entity_id
_entity_poly.type
_entity_poly.pdbx_seq_one_letter_code
_entity_poly.pdbx_strand_id
1 'polypeptide(L)'
;MYQRIEITVRDMDPDNPEQLTEVCQLVRDRGFRETTEIVKMIHEGNRKEAENARAVVVEIGDLAIAPMLDHLSFNKPEELVWDMQAIVSFHLENRGRIVKWLDDMLLDKTMLPPPMISLDVEEMPPEIRLCDQAYLLMRQLFALEDEETELINKDLYLDLTDDQRDQEIARARETEKWVSLSEFE
;
A
#
# COMPACT_ATOMS: atom_id res chain seq x y z
N MET A 1 -19.04 19.39 -19.27
CA MET A 1 -18.04 20.46 -19.07
C MET A 1 -17.71 20.47 -17.58
N TYR A 2 -16.55 19.93 -17.18
CA TYR A 2 -16.19 19.91 -15.76
C TYR A 2 -15.92 21.35 -15.30
N GLN A 3 -16.69 21.83 -14.32
CA GLN A 3 -16.37 23.09 -13.63
C GLN A 3 -14.95 22.95 -13.03
N ARG A 4 -14.09 23.93 -13.31
CA ARG A 4 -12.69 23.94 -12.84
C ARG A 4 -12.68 24.01 -11.32
N ILE A 5 -12.07 23.00 -10.68
CA ILE A 5 -11.97 22.89 -9.22
C ILE A 5 -11.34 24.15 -8.60
N GLU A 6 -10.42 24.79 -9.32
CA GLU A 6 -9.78 26.06 -8.93
C GLU A 6 -10.80 27.17 -8.63
N ILE A 7 -11.86 27.29 -9.45
CA ILE A 7 -12.89 28.33 -9.26
C ILE A 7 -13.72 28.00 -8.01
N THR A 8 -14.10 26.73 -7.85
CA THR A 8 -14.86 26.27 -6.70
C THR A 8 -14.10 26.42 -5.38
N VAL A 9 -12.79 26.13 -5.36
CA VAL A 9 -11.95 26.31 -4.17
C VAL A 9 -11.71 27.79 -3.86
N ARG A 10 -11.53 28.64 -4.89
CA ARG A 10 -11.32 30.08 -4.71
C ARG A 10 -12.52 30.79 -4.08
N ASP A 11 -13.72 30.35 -4.43
CA ASP A 11 -14.97 30.98 -3.98
C ASP A 11 -15.54 30.33 -2.69
N MET A 12 -14.86 29.34 -2.13
CA MET A 12 -15.29 28.58 -0.94
C MET A 12 -15.02 29.37 0.35
N ASP A 13 -15.99 29.35 1.26
CA ASP A 13 -15.79 29.83 2.64
C ASP A 13 -15.14 28.71 3.50
N PRO A 14 -13.91 28.90 4.01
CA PRO A 14 -13.22 27.89 4.80
C PRO A 14 -13.91 27.58 6.14
N ASP A 15 -14.75 28.48 6.64
CA ASP A 15 -15.50 28.29 7.89
C ASP A 15 -16.86 27.59 7.66
N ASN A 16 -17.20 27.26 6.41
CA ASN A 16 -18.42 26.52 6.05
C ASN A 16 -18.12 25.02 5.85
N PRO A 17 -18.37 24.16 6.86
CA PRO A 17 -18.02 22.74 6.80
C PRO A 17 -18.83 21.95 5.76
N GLU A 18 -20.04 22.40 5.40
CA GLU A 18 -20.86 21.75 4.39
C GLU A 18 -20.28 21.96 2.99
N GLN A 19 -19.91 23.20 2.66
CA GLN A 19 -19.25 23.51 1.38
C GLN A 19 -17.90 22.79 1.25
N LEU A 20 -17.11 22.76 2.31
CA LEU A 20 -15.85 22.00 2.34
C LEU A 20 -16.09 20.51 2.07
N THR A 21 -17.12 19.93 2.71
CA THR A 21 -17.48 18.52 2.52
C THR A 21 -17.90 18.23 1.07
N GLU A 22 -18.72 19.09 0.46
CA GLU A 22 -19.17 18.95 -0.93
C GLU A 22 -17.98 19.02 -1.91
N VAL A 23 -17.06 19.97 -1.72
CA VAL A 23 -15.86 20.09 -2.55
C VAL A 23 -14.95 18.88 -2.38
N CYS A 24 -14.74 18.41 -1.15
CA CYS A 24 -13.99 17.19 -0.88
C CYS A 24 -14.63 15.97 -1.54
N GLN A 25 -15.94 15.80 -1.46
CA GLN A 25 -16.66 14.71 -2.13
C GLN A 25 -16.51 14.79 -3.65
N LEU A 26 -16.62 15.97 -4.24
CA LEU A 26 -16.43 16.16 -5.68
C LEU A 26 -15.01 15.79 -6.13
N VAL A 27 -13.99 16.19 -5.37
CA VAL A 27 -12.59 15.85 -5.65
C VAL A 27 -12.36 14.34 -5.50
N ARG A 28 -12.89 13.73 -4.43
CA ARG A 28 -12.81 12.29 -4.19
C ARG A 28 -13.51 11.49 -5.29
N ASP A 29 -14.73 11.87 -5.68
CA ASP A 29 -15.48 11.18 -6.73
C ASP A 29 -14.78 11.27 -8.09
N ARG A 30 -14.17 12.42 -8.40
CA ARG A 30 -13.38 12.56 -9.63
C ARG A 30 -12.06 11.78 -9.55
N GLY A 31 -11.40 11.76 -8.40
CA GLY A 31 -10.12 11.10 -8.19
C GLY A 31 -10.21 9.58 -8.05
N PHE A 32 -11.28 9.05 -7.44
CA PHE A 32 -11.40 7.64 -7.09
C PHE A 32 -12.29 6.82 -8.01
N ARG A 33 -13.18 7.45 -8.81
CA ARG A 33 -14.10 6.70 -9.68
C ARG A 33 -13.34 5.81 -10.66
N GLU A 34 -12.41 6.39 -11.41
CA GLU A 34 -11.64 5.62 -12.40
C GLU A 34 -10.76 4.57 -11.73
N THR A 35 -10.09 4.91 -10.61
CA THR A 35 -9.30 3.95 -9.83
C THR A 35 -10.16 2.79 -9.31
N THR A 36 -11.39 3.05 -8.87
CA THR A 36 -12.33 2.03 -8.39
C THR A 36 -12.73 1.08 -9.51
N GLU A 37 -13.06 1.61 -10.70
CA GLU A 37 -13.41 0.79 -11.86
C GLU A 37 -12.21 -0.05 -12.33
N ILE A 38 -11.00 0.52 -12.33
CA ILE A 38 -9.76 -0.23 -12.64
C ILE A 38 -9.55 -1.37 -11.64
N VAL A 39 -9.73 -1.13 -10.33
CA VAL A 39 -9.61 -2.19 -9.31
C VAL A 39 -10.68 -3.28 -9.50
N LYS A 40 -11.93 -2.91 -9.84
CA LYS A 40 -12.96 -3.92 -10.18
C LYS A 40 -12.52 -4.79 -11.35
N MET A 41 -11.91 -4.22 -12.38
CA MET A 41 -11.38 -5.01 -13.52
C MET A 41 -10.29 -6.00 -13.11
N ILE A 42 -9.52 -5.74 -12.04
CA ILE A 42 -8.53 -6.70 -11.50
C ILE A 42 -9.22 -7.95 -10.93
N HIS A 43 -10.38 -7.78 -10.29
CA HIS A 43 -11.08 -8.86 -9.58
C HIS A 43 -12.17 -9.54 -10.42
N GLU A 44 -12.80 -8.82 -11.34
CA GLU A 44 -13.99 -9.26 -12.08
C GLU A 44 -13.72 -9.42 -13.58
N GLY A 45 -12.65 -8.83 -14.09
CA GLY A 45 -12.27 -8.86 -15.50
C GLY A 45 -11.64 -10.19 -15.94
N ASN A 46 -11.46 -10.37 -17.25
CA ASN A 46 -10.71 -11.51 -17.77
C ASN A 46 -9.19 -11.33 -17.53
N ARG A 47 -8.40 -12.40 -17.72
CA ARG A 47 -6.95 -12.40 -17.43
C ARG A 47 -6.21 -11.18 -17.99
N LYS A 48 -6.48 -10.83 -19.26
CA LYS A 48 -5.80 -9.73 -19.94
C LYS A 48 -6.20 -8.37 -19.36
N GLU A 49 -7.49 -8.19 -19.05
CA GLU A 49 -8.00 -6.98 -18.40
C GLU A 49 -7.42 -6.81 -17.01
N ALA A 50 -7.34 -7.88 -16.22
CA ALA A 50 -6.76 -7.86 -14.89
C ALA A 50 -5.25 -7.55 -14.92
N GLU A 51 -4.49 -8.11 -15.87
CA GLU A 51 -3.06 -7.80 -16.05
C GLU A 51 -2.83 -6.33 -16.43
N ASN A 52 -3.60 -5.81 -17.39
CA ASN A 52 -3.53 -4.41 -17.80
C ASN A 52 -3.94 -3.47 -16.65
N ALA A 53 -5.00 -3.80 -15.93
CA ALA A 53 -5.48 -3.00 -14.80
C ALA A 53 -4.46 -2.96 -13.66
N ARG A 54 -3.77 -4.08 -13.37
CA ARG A 54 -2.65 -4.12 -12.40
C ARG A 54 -1.51 -3.19 -12.81
N ALA A 55 -1.10 -3.23 -14.09
CA ALA A 55 -0.06 -2.32 -14.60
C ALA A 55 -0.45 -0.85 -14.45
N VAL A 56 -1.70 -0.51 -14.78
CA VAL A 56 -2.22 0.86 -14.61
C VAL A 56 -2.26 1.29 -13.14
N VAL A 57 -2.64 0.41 -12.21
CA VAL A 57 -2.62 0.72 -10.77
C VAL A 57 -1.21 1.03 -10.27
N VAL A 58 -0.20 0.28 -10.73
CA VAL A 58 1.21 0.54 -10.38
C VAL A 58 1.66 1.92 -10.88
N GLU A 59 1.34 2.28 -12.12
CA GLU A 59 1.74 3.57 -12.72
C GLU A 59 1.02 4.78 -12.12
N ILE A 60 -0.21 4.59 -11.62
CA ILE A 60 -1.00 5.66 -10.99
C ILE A 60 -0.59 5.91 -9.52
N GLY A 61 0.35 5.09 -9.00
CA GLY A 61 0.64 4.74 -7.60
C GLY A 61 0.60 5.76 -6.46
N ASP A 62 0.50 7.07 -6.69
CA ASP A 62 -0.05 8.00 -5.68
C ASP A 62 -0.47 9.36 -6.29
N LEU A 63 -1.73 9.46 -6.71
CA LEU A 63 -2.29 10.68 -7.32
C LEU A 63 -2.42 11.86 -6.34
N ALA A 64 -2.28 11.63 -5.03
CA ALA A 64 -2.46 12.67 -4.03
C ALA A 64 -1.12 13.12 -3.44
N ILE A 65 -0.24 12.19 -3.05
CA ILE A 65 1.02 12.54 -2.37
C ILE A 65 2.04 13.13 -3.34
N ALA A 66 2.26 12.52 -4.50
CA ALA A 66 3.31 12.98 -5.43
C ALA A 66 3.09 14.43 -5.90
N PRO A 67 1.88 14.85 -6.34
CA PRO A 67 1.65 16.25 -6.68
C PRO A 67 1.81 17.21 -5.50
N MET A 68 1.46 16.81 -4.28
CA MET A 68 1.64 17.65 -3.08
C MET A 68 3.13 17.87 -2.78
N LEU A 69 3.95 16.81 -2.87
CA LEU A 69 5.41 16.90 -2.68
C LEU A 69 6.09 17.76 -3.76
N ASP A 70 5.70 17.60 -5.02
CA ASP A 70 6.29 18.31 -6.17
C ASP A 70 6.03 19.82 -6.15
N HIS A 71 4.97 20.27 -5.45
CA HIS A 71 4.55 21.67 -5.41
C HIS A 71 4.77 22.36 -4.05
N LEU A 72 5.55 21.74 -3.15
CA LEU A 72 5.92 22.36 -1.88
C LEU A 72 6.71 23.65 -2.10
N SER A 73 6.34 24.70 -1.36
CA SER A 73 6.98 26.02 -1.46
C SER A 73 7.85 26.32 -0.24
N PHE A 74 9.17 26.19 -0.39
CA PHE A 74 10.15 26.55 0.65
C PHE A 74 10.21 28.04 1.00
N ASN A 75 9.61 28.91 0.17
CA ASN A 75 9.57 30.36 0.41
C ASN A 75 8.55 30.77 1.47
N LYS A 76 7.77 29.82 1.98
CA LYS A 76 6.66 30.00 2.92
C LYS A 76 6.74 28.92 4.01
N PRO A 77 7.60 29.11 5.04
CA PRO A 77 7.93 28.03 5.97
C PRO A 77 6.76 27.55 6.83
N GLU A 78 5.82 28.43 7.20
CA GLU A 78 4.66 28.06 8.01
C GLU A 78 3.70 27.17 7.20
N GLU A 79 3.43 27.55 5.95
CA GLU A 79 2.62 26.78 5.02
C GLU A 79 3.29 25.46 4.64
N LEU A 80 4.62 25.43 4.45
CA LEU A 80 5.38 24.20 4.22
C LEU A 80 5.21 23.19 5.37
N VAL A 81 5.27 23.65 6.63
CA VAL A 81 5.07 22.78 7.79
C VAL A 81 3.65 22.23 7.81
N TRP A 82 2.65 23.06 7.53
CA TRP A 82 1.26 22.63 7.45
C TRP A 82 1.06 21.60 6.34
N ASP A 83 1.59 21.85 5.14
CA ASP A 83 1.48 20.95 3.98
C ASP A 83 2.14 19.60 4.29
N MET A 84 3.32 19.61 4.90
CA MET A 84 4.01 18.39 5.32
C MET A 84 3.24 17.64 6.41
N GLN A 85 2.63 18.33 7.37
CA GLN A 85 1.77 17.69 8.38
C GLN A 85 0.55 17.02 7.73
N ALA A 86 -0.06 17.65 6.73
CA ALA A 86 -1.18 17.08 5.98
C ALA A 86 -0.74 15.83 5.19
N ILE A 87 0.40 15.89 4.48
CA ILE A 87 0.98 14.74 3.77
C ILE A 87 1.26 13.58 4.72
N VAL A 88 1.93 13.84 5.85
CA VAL A 88 2.24 12.81 6.86
C VAL A 88 0.95 12.21 7.43
N SER A 89 -0.04 13.03 7.77
CA SER A 89 -1.31 12.54 8.32
C SER A 89 -2.06 11.65 7.32
N PHE A 90 -2.12 12.06 6.05
CA PHE A 90 -2.73 11.28 4.98
C PHE A 90 -2.01 9.95 4.75
N HIS A 91 -0.67 9.98 4.73
CA HIS A 91 0.14 8.77 4.59
C HIS A 91 -0.07 7.81 5.77
N LEU A 92 -0.12 8.33 7.01
CA LEU A 92 -0.41 7.53 8.21
C LEU A 92 -1.81 6.92 8.20
N GLU A 93 -2.83 7.65 7.74
CA GLU A 93 -4.19 7.12 7.60
C GLU A 93 -4.24 5.96 6.60
N ASN A 94 -3.63 6.14 5.42
CA ASN A 94 -3.54 5.09 4.40
C ASN A 94 -2.76 3.88 4.91
N ARG A 95 -1.63 4.11 5.59
CA ARG A 95 -0.85 3.06 6.24
C ARG A 95 -1.70 2.28 7.24
N GLY A 96 -2.46 2.97 8.10
CA GLY A 96 -3.37 2.32 9.05
C GLY A 96 -4.42 1.43 8.38
N ARG A 97 -4.95 1.86 7.24
CA ARG A 97 -5.89 1.04 6.44
C ARG A 97 -5.23 -0.19 5.84
N ILE A 98 -4.01 -0.07 5.30
CA ILE A 98 -3.23 -1.20 4.77
C ILE A 98 -2.92 -2.20 5.88
N VAL A 99 -2.43 -1.72 7.03
CA VAL A 99 -2.11 -2.55 8.19
C VAL A 99 -3.32 -3.36 8.65
N LYS A 100 -4.51 -2.75 8.68
CA LYS A 100 -5.74 -3.46 9.02
C LYS A 100 -6.02 -4.64 8.07
N TRP A 101 -5.90 -4.42 6.76
CA TRP A 101 -6.09 -5.49 5.77
C TRP A 101 -5.02 -6.57 5.88
N LEU A 102 -3.75 -6.19 6.09
CA LEU A 102 -2.66 -7.15 6.27
C LEU A 102 -2.85 -7.98 7.56
N ASP A 103 -3.28 -7.37 8.67
CA ASP A 103 -3.54 -8.10 9.91
C ASP A 103 -4.67 -9.13 9.77
N ASP A 104 -5.73 -8.79 9.01
CA ASP A 104 -6.78 -9.74 8.66
C ASP A 104 -6.22 -10.90 7.80
N MET A 105 -5.32 -10.61 6.84
CA MET A 105 -4.67 -11.63 6.00
C MET A 105 -3.70 -12.53 6.78
N LEU A 106 -3.08 -12.06 7.88
CA LEU A 106 -2.20 -12.87 8.74
C LEU A 106 -2.93 -14.06 9.39
N LEU A 107 -4.26 -14.04 9.42
CA LEU A 107 -5.09 -15.13 9.94
C LEU A 107 -5.47 -16.16 8.87
N ASP A 108 -5.25 -15.86 7.59
CA ASP A 108 -5.68 -16.70 6.47
C ASP A 108 -4.54 -17.61 5.98
N LYS A 109 -4.67 -18.91 6.26
CA LYS A 109 -3.71 -19.93 5.84
C LYS A 109 -3.98 -20.51 4.44
N THR A 110 -4.82 -19.87 3.63
CA THR A 110 -5.11 -20.31 2.26
C THR A 110 -3.82 -20.33 1.44
N MET A 111 -3.57 -21.45 0.76
CA MET A 111 -2.43 -21.59 -0.15
C MET A 111 -2.63 -20.71 -1.38
N LEU A 112 -1.60 -19.93 -1.70
CA LEU A 112 -1.58 -19.15 -2.93
C LEU A 112 -1.27 -20.07 -4.13
N PRO A 113 -1.87 -19.80 -5.30
CA PRO A 113 -1.46 -20.50 -6.50
C PRO A 113 0.01 -20.17 -6.80
N PRO A 114 0.80 -21.15 -7.26
CA PRO A 114 2.19 -20.90 -7.62
C PRO A 114 2.24 -19.80 -8.70
N PRO A 115 3.25 -18.91 -8.65
CA PRO A 115 3.42 -17.90 -9.68
C PRO A 115 3.59 -18.59 -11.05
N MET A 116 3.07 -17.98 -12.11
CA MET A 116 3.33 -18.47 -13.47
C MET A 116 4.78 -18.18 -13.83
N ILE A 117 5.61 -19.21 -13.83
CA ILE A 117 7.04 -19.10 -14.14
C ILE A 117 7.29 -19.58 -15.56
N SER A 118 8.21 -18.93 -16.26
CA SER A 118 8.79 -19.45 -17.49
C SER A 118 9.45 -20.81 -17.22
N LEU A 119 9.36 -21.76 -18.15
CA LEU A 119 9.82 -23.15 -17.98
C LEU A 119 11.31 -23.32 -17.63
N ASP A 120 12.12 -22.27 -17.68
CA ASP A 120 13.57 -22.28 -17.46
C ASP A 120 13.98 -21.69 -16.08
N VAL A 121 13.31 -22.08 -15.01
CA VAL A 121 13.78 -21.80 -13.64
C VAL A 121 14.50 -23.01 -13.06
N GLU A 122 15.68 -22.78 -12.50
CA GLU A 122 16.51 -23.82 -11.86
C GLU A 122 15.88 -24.35 -10.57
N GLU A 123 15.15 -23.50 -9.84
CA GLU A 123 14.45 -23.84 -8.60
C GLU A 123 12.98 -23.42 -8.67
N MET A 124 12.09 -24.30 -8.23
CA MET A 124 10.69 -23.93 -8.06
C MET A 124 10.55 -23.08 -6.80
N PRO A 125 9.79 -21.97 -6.85
CA PRO A 125 9.50 -21.15 -5.68
C PRO A 125 8.81 -21.99 -4.61
N PRO A 126 9.06 -21.69 -3.33
CA PRO A 126 8.40 -22.38 -2.23
C PRO A 126 6.89 -22.15 -2.25
N GLU A 127 6.15 -23.06 -1.63
CA GLU A 127 4.71 -22.88 -1.41
C GLU A 127 4.48 -21.77 -0.37
N ILE A 128 3.63 -20.80 -0.73
CA ILE A 128 3.36 -19.60 0.06
C ILE A 128 1.87 -19.56 0.43
N ARG A 129 1.57 -19.32 1.70
CA ARG A 129 0.22 -19.06 2.20
C ARG A 129 -0.09 -17.57 2.17
N LEU A 130 -1.37 -17.21 2.16
CA LEU A 130 -1.78 -15.81 2.20
C LEU A 130 -1.23 -15.08 3.43
N CYS A 131 -1.22 -15.72 4.60
CA CYS A 131 -0.63 -15.19 5.82
C CYS A 131 0.89 -14.94 5.72
N ASP A 132 1.62 -15.77 4.97
CA ASP A 132 3.05 -15.61 4.76
C ASP A 132 3.33 -14.38 3.89
N GLN A 133 2.54 -14.18 2.83
CA GLN A 133 2.65 -12.98 1.99
C GLN A 133 2.27 -11.71 2.75
N ALA A 134 1.26 -11.79 3.61
CA ALA A 134 0.87 -10.67 4.48
C ALA A 134 1.98 -10.32 5.47
N TYR A 135 2.66 -11.31 6.05
CA TYR A 135 3.81 -11.11 6.92
C TYR A 135 4.94 -10.37 6.20
N LEU A 136 5.32 -10.82 5.00
CA LEU A 136 6.37 -10.19 4.20
C LEU A 136 6.02 -8.72 3.85
N LEU A 137 4.78 -8.46 3.45
CA LEU A 137 4.31 -7.09 3.16
C LEU A 137 4.29 -6.22 4.41
N MET A 138 3.90 -6.78 5.56
CA MET A 138 3.89 -6.04 6.82
C MET A 138 5.32 -5.73 7.29
N ARG A 139 6.27 -6.66 7.09
CA ARG A 139 7.70 -6.40 7.31
C ARG A 139 8.20 -5.25 6.43
N GLN A 140 7.95 -5.31 5.12
CA GLN A 140 8.34 -4.26 4.17
C GLN A 140 7.81 -2.88 4.62
N LEU A 141 6.58 -2.84 5.15
CA LEU A 141 5.95 -1.61 5.63
C LEU A 141 6.55 -1.04 6.92
N PHE A 142 7.17 -1.84 7.77
CA PHE A 142 7.58 -1.43 9.12
C PHE A 142 9.08 -1.53 9.41
N ALA A 143 9.77 -2.51 8.84
CA ALA A 143 11.19 -2.73 9.07
C ALA A 143 12.06 -1.67 8.38
N LEU A 144 11.56 -1.08 7.27
CA LEU A 144 12.27 -0.06 6.48
C LEU A 144 13.71 -0.48 6.13
N GLU A 145 13.86 -1.75 5.79
CA GLU A 145 15.11 -2.39 5.42
C GLU A 145 15.55 -1.91 4.02
N ASP A 146 16.85 -1.94 3.76
CA ASP A 146 17.34 -1.83 2.39
C ASP A 146 16.99 -3.09 1.58
N GLU A 147 17.05 -2.99 0.25
CA GLU A 147 16.62 -4.05 -0.68
C GLU A 147 17.39 -5.38 -0.48
N GLU A 148 18.68 -5.33 -0.12
CA GLU A 148 19.49 -6.52 0.13
C GLU A 148 19.04 -7.23 1.41
N THR A 149 18.87 -6.46 2.50
CA THR A 149 18.36 -6.99 3.77
C THR A 149 16.94 -7.55 3.65
N GLU A 150 16.07 -6.88 2.87
CA GLU A 150 14.70 -7.35 2.59
C GLU A 150 14.71 -8.72 1.89
N LEU A 151 15.56 -8.87 0.86
CA LEU A 151 15.71 -10.12 0.11
C LEU A 151 16.17 -11.27 1.00
N ILE A 152 17.23 -11.03 1.79
CA ILE A 152 17.79 -12.04 2.70
C ILE A 152 16.74 -12.49 3.73
N ASN A 153 16.04 -11.54 4.38
CA ASN A 153 15.02 -11.89 5.36
C ASN A 153 13.84 -12.64 4.75
N LYS A 154 13.46 -12.29 3.52
CA LYS A 154 12.42 -13.01 2.79
C LYS A 154 12.82 -14.46 2.56
N ASP A 155 14.03 -14.71 2.08
CA ASP A 155 14.49 -16.07 1.79
C ASP A 155 14.60 -16.88 3.09
N LEU A 156 15.22 -16.32 4.13
CA LEU A 156 15.31 -16.95 5.45
C LEU A 156 13.93 -17.30 6.03
N TYR A 157 12.93 -16.43 5.87
CA TYR A 157 11.57 -16.67 6.33
C TYR A 157 10.89 -17.81 5.55
N LEU A 158 11.08 -17.86 4.24
CA LEU A 158 10.46 -18.86 3.37
C LEU A 158 11.12 -20.25 3.50
N ASP A 159 12.35 -20.31 4.00
CA ASP A 159 13.04 -21.55 4.36
C ASP A 159 12.56 -22.17 5.69
N LEU A 160 11.82 -21.42 6.50
CA LEU A 160 11.24 -21.92 7.76
C LEU A 160 10.12 -22.92 7.49
N THR A 161 9.94 -23.86 8.43
CA THR A 161 8.76 -24.73 8.44
C THR A 161 7.48 -23.92 8.70
N ASP A 162 6.32 -24.43 8.31
CA ASP A 162 5.01 -23.80 8.58
C ASP A 162 4.82 -23.43 10.06
N ASP A 163 5.21 -24.33 10.98
CA ASP A 163 5.09 -24.09 12.41
C ASP A 163 6.01 -22.95 12.88
N GLN A 164 7.21 -22.84 12.29
CA GLN A 164 8.14 -21.74 12.58
C GLN A 164 7.65 -20.42 11.98
N ARG A 165 7.10 -20.43 10.76
CA ARG A 165 6.46 -19.28 10.13
C ARG A 165 5.28 -18.76 10.97
N ASP A 166 4.45 -19.67 11.47
CA ASP A 166 3.31 -19.34 12.33
C ASP A 166 3.76 -18.72 13.66
N GLN A 167 4.83 -19.27 14.27
CA GLN A 167 5.43 -18.71 15.49
C GLN A 167 6.01 -17.31 15.25
N GLU A 168 6.67 -17.10 14.12
CA GLU A 168 7.25 -15.81 13.76
C GLU A 168 6.17 -14.76 13.48
N ILE A 169 5.09 -15.13 12.77
CA ILE A 169 3.90 -14.28 12.62
C ILE A 169 3.33 -13.91 13.99
N ALA A 170 3.15 -14.88 14.88
CA ALA A 170 2.63 -14.63 16.22
C ALA A 170 3.55 -13.68 17.03
N ARG A 171 4.87 -13.92 17.00
CA ARG A 171 5.87 -13.07 17.63
C ARG A 171 5.81 -11.65 17.09
N ALA A 172 5.79 -11.46 15.78
CA ALA A 172 5.76 -10.15 15.15
C ALA A 172 4.48 -9.37 15.52
N ARG A 173 3.33 -10.06 15.58
CA ARG A 173 2.06 -9.45 16.01
C ARG A 173 2.03 -9.09 17.50
N GLU A 174 2.59 -9.93 18.36
CA GLU A 174 2.60 -9.68 19.82
C GLU A 174 3.61 -8.58 20.20
N THR A 175 4.79 -8.60 19.58
CA THR A 175 5.88 -7.69 19.95
C THR A 175 5.87 -6.37 19.18
N GLU A 176 5.15 -6.31 18.06
CA GLU A 176 5.17 -5.21 17.09
C GLU A 176 6.59 -4.86 16.60
N LYS A 177 7.50 -5.83 16.66
CA LYS A 177 8.92 -5.66 16.31
C LYS A 177 9.32 -6.55 15.16
N TRP A 178 10.04 -5.97 14.22
CA TRP A 178 10.61 -6.64 13.04
C TRP A 178 12.11 -6.75 13.26
N VAL A 179 12.55 -7.91 13.72
CA VAL A 179 13.98 -8.20 13.95
C VAL A 179 14.55 -8.94 12.75
N SER A 180 15.86 -8.81 12.51
CA SER A 180 16.53 -9.56 11.46
C SER A 180 16.43 -11.05 11.74
N LEU A 181 16.07 -11.84 10.72
CA LEU A 181 16.00 -13.29 10.86
C LEU A 181 17.39 -13.94 10.85
N SER A 182 18.40 -13.24 10.31
CA SER A 182 19.80 -13.68 10.33
C SER A 182 20.43 -13.67 11.73
N GLU A 183 19.80 -13.05 12.73
CA GLU A 183 20.28 -13.05 14.13
C GLU A 183 19.95 -14.35 14.88
N PHE A 184 19.19 -15.26 14.27
CA PHE A 184 18.77 -16.53 14.88
C PHE A 184 19.57 -17.76 14.41
N GLU A 185 20.58 -17.57 13.56
CA GLU A 185 21.55 -18.61 13.16
C GLU A 185 22.64 -18.87 14.22
#